data_AF-A0A1B6FF85-F1
#
_entry.id   AF-A0A1B6FF85-F1
#
_cell.length_a   1.000
_cell.length_b   1.000
_cell.length_c   1.000
_cell.angle_alpha   90.00
_cell.angle_beta   90.00
_cell.angle_gamma   90.00
#
_symmetry.space_group_name_H-M   'P 1'
#
loop_
_entity.id
_entity.type
_entity.pdbx_description
1 polymer ?
#
loop_
_entity_poly.entity_id
_entity_poly.type
_entity_poly.pdbx_seq_one_letter_code
_entity_poly.pdbx_strand_id
1 'polypeptide(L)'
;GLNDPLVQAYYSYMVDIAVMYGADRGLAEVKLNDSLFFEIELAKITTPQEERRNPNRMYNAFNLQKLMEDISWVNWTALLKGIMPASVSLRENEMIIVKEVEYLKKLEKLLQKHSNEVIANYMMWRAASGMVYILTNQMRERHVKYLSGAYGLATREPRWKECIGVASRLSLALSSIYVKKYFGETSKKVALNMTNLIRDEIMRDIDELDWMDEQTKKRAKYKASSMVQHVGYPDELTNTTKIEDFYERLNINKDNYFEALLDLSRWEHDYNYRQLRADVNRTDWRTHGSVTIVNAFYNFVQNSMQFPAGILQHPFFSARVPQYVNFARIGFVIGHEITHGFDDEGSHFDFKGNLKDWWEKESREKFIRKKKCVIEQYNNFKDNQTQLNLNGVNTQGENVADNGGIKIAYRAYKRMEE
;
A
#
# COMPACT_ATOMS: atom_id res chain seq x y z
N GLY A 1 -4.39 10.74 -24.55
CA GLY A 1 -3.46 11.62 -25.29
C GLY A 1 -3.85 13.08 -25.05
N LEU A 2 -3.23 14.08 -25.70
CA LEU A 2 -3.54 15.49 -25.41
C LEU A 2 -5.01 15.90 -25.67
N ASN A 3 -5.70 15.17 -26.54
CA ASN A 3 -7.13 15.40 -26.85
C ASN A 3 -8.08 14.72 -25.85
N ASP A 4 -7.54 13.96 -24.89
CA ASP A 4 -8.35 13.30 -23.87
C ASP A 4 -8.87 14.34 -22.87
N PRO A 5 -10.18 14.37 -22.55
CA PRO A 5 -10.76 15.37 -21.64
C PRO A 5 -10.11 15.40 -20.25
N LEU A 6 -9.68 14.25 -19.72
CA LEU A 6 -9.01 14.17 -18.41
C LEU A 6 -7.61 14.77 -18.50
N VAL A 7 -6.89 14.51 -19.60
CA VAL A 7 -5.58 15.09 -19.86
C VAL A 7 -5.68 16.62 -20.03
N GLN A 8 -6.71 17.11 -20.70
CA GLN A 8 -6.96 18.56 -20.84
C GLN A 8 -7.31 19.21 -19.49
N ALA A 9 -8.13 18.55 -18.67
CA ALA A 9 -8.46 19.01 -17.32
C ALA A 9 -7.22 19.07 -16.42
N TYR A 10 -6.35 18.07 -16.54
CA TYR A 10 -5.06 18.03 -15.83
C TYR A 10 -4.12 19.13 -16.31
N TYR A 11 -3.98 19.34 -17.62
CA TYR A 11 -3.19 20.44 -18.17
C TYR A 11 -3.66 21.81 -17.68
N SER A 12 -4.97 22.07 -17.73
CA SER A 12 -5.55 23.31 -17.20
C SER A 12 -5.25 23.47 -15.71
N TYR A 13 -5.27 22.37 -14.94
CA TYR A 13 -4.89 22.38 -13.54
C TYR A 13 -3.41 22.71 -13.33
N MET A 14 -2.51 22.19 -14.17
CA MET A 14 -1.08 22.53 -14.17
C MET A 14 -0.87 24.04 -14.31
N VAL A 15 -1.46 24.62 -15.36
CA VAL A 15 -1.33 26.05 -15.69
C VAL A 15 -1.90 26.93 -14.58
N ASP A 16 -3.11 26.61 -14.09
CA ASP A 16 -3.75 27.44 -13.07
C ASP A 16 -2.96 27.47 -11.77
N ILE A 17 -2.41 26.32 -11.34
CA ILE A 17 -1.57 26.28 -10.14
C ILE A 17 -0.28 27.07 -10.34
N ALA A 18 0.40 26.94 -11.49
CA ALA A 18 1.60 27.73 -11.76
C ALA A 18 1.34 29.24 -11.76
N VAL A 19 0.22 29.68 -12.32
CA VAL A 19 -0.21 31.09 -12.27
C VAL A 19 -0.50 31.53 -10.82
N MET A 20 -1.10 30.67 -9.99
CA MET A 20 -1.29 30.96 -8.56
C MET A 20 0.03 31.04 -7.78
N TYR A 21 1.12 30.44 -8.28
CA TYR A 21 2.47 30.65 -7.79
C TYR A 21 3.17 31.90 -8.36
N GLY A 22 2.51 32.65 -9.23
CA GLY A 22 3.01 33.91 -9.80
C GLY A 22 3.62 33.79 -11.20
N ALA A 23 3.47 32.65 -11.89
CA ALA A 23 3.92 32.53 -13.27
C ALA A 23 3.07 33.37 -14.23
N ASP A 24 3.69 33.92 -15.27
CA ASP A 24 2.96 34.46 -16.43
C ASP A 24 2.17 33.34 -17.11
N ARG A 25 0.90 33.61 -17.46
CA ARG A 25 0.00 32.57 -18.02
C ARG A 25 0.45 32.08 -19.39
N GLY A 26 0.85 32.99 -20.30
CA GLY A 26 1.27 32.60 -21.64
C GLY A 26 2.55 31.75 -21.61
N LEU A 27 3.50 32.13 -20.75
CA LEU A 27 4.69 31.32 -20.50
C LEU A 27 4.37 29.98 -19.85
N ALA A 28 3.50 29.96 -18.84
CA ALA A 28 3.10 28.74 -18.14
C ALA A 28 2.43 27.74 -19.08
N GLU A 29 1.54 28.19 -19.98
CA GLU A 29 0.91 27.34 -20.99
C GLU A 29 1.95 26.65 -21.88
N VAL A 30 2.88 27.42 -22.47
CA VAL A 30 3.92 26.85 -23.33
C VAL A 30 4.78 25.84 -22.56
N LYS A 31 5.32 26.23 -21.40
CA LYS A 31 6.28 25.42 -20.66
C LYS A 31 5.67 24.18 -20.01
N LEU A 32 4.43 24.27 -19.53
CA LEU A 32 3.74 23.12 -18.92
C LEU A 32 3.17 22.17 -19.95
N ASN A 33 2.90 22.62 -21.18
CA ASN A 33 2.55 21.72 -22.27
C ASN A 33 3.74 20.80 -22.63
N ASP A 34 4.97 21.33 -22.63
CA ASP A 34 6.18 20.51 -22.77
C ASP A 34 6.34 19.52 -21.62
N SER A 35 6.12 19.95 -20.38
CA SER A 35 6.15 19.06 -19.20
C SER A 35 5.08 17.98 -19.25
N LEU A 36 3.88 18.29 -19.75
CA LEU A 36 2.80 17.30 -19.93
C LEU A 36 3.16 16.29 -21.01
N PHE A 37 3.73 16.73 -22.13
CA PHE A 37 4.20 15.82 -23.17
C PHE A 37 5.29 14.88 -22.64
N PHE A 38 6.23 15.40 -21.85
CA PHE A 38 7.23 14.60 -21.16
C PHE A 38 6.60 13.59 -20.18
N GLU A 39 5.60 13.99 -19.38
CA GLU A 39 4.87 13.08 -18.48
C GLU A 39 4.12 11.97 -19.24
N ILE A 40 3.56 12.27 -20.41
CA ILE A 40 2.95 11.27 -21.30
C ILE A 40 4.00 10.27 -21.81
N GLU A 41 5.20 10.71 -22.15
CA GLU A 41 6.28 9.80 -22.55
C GLU A 41 6.80 8.96 -21.38
N LEU A 42 6.87 9.51 -20.17
CA LEU A 42 7.15 8.75 -18.94
C LEU A 42 6.11 7.65 -18.71
N ALA A 43 4.82 7.96 -18.87
CA ALA A 43 3.75 6.98 -18.75
C ALA A 43 3.87 5.85 -19.78
N LYS A 44 4.25 6.16 -21.03
CA LYS A 44 4.43 5.15 -22.10
C LYS A 44 5.56 4.16 -21.85
N ILE A 45 6.62 4.57 -21.13
CA ILE A 45 7.73 3.67 -20.79
C ILE A 45 7.52 2.93 -19.48
N THR A 46 6.49 3.30 -18.71
CA THR A 46 6.13 2.65 -17.44
C THR A 46 5.58 1.25 -17.71
N THR A 47 6.07 0.28 -16.94
CA THR A 47 5.61 -1.10 -17.02
C THR A 47 4.13 -1.19 -16.63
N PRO A 48 3.28 -1.88 -17.41
CA PRO A 48 1.88 -2.15 -17.05
C PRO A 48 1.74 -2.85 -15.69
N GLN A 49 0.60 -2.63 -15.02
CA GLN A 49 0.36 -3.15 -13.66
C GLN A 49 0.37 -4.69 -13.62
N GLU A 50 -0.10 -5.34 -14.68
CA GLU A 50 -0.18 -6.80 -14.82
C GLU A 50 1.20 -7.45 -14.69
N GLU A 51 2.21 -6.82 -15.28
CA GLU A 51 3.60 -7.29 -15.26
C GLU A 51 4.30 -6.99 -13.93
N ARG A 52 3.71 -6.18 -13.06
CA ARG A 52 4.26 -5.78 -11.76
C ARG A 52 3.82 -6.67 -10.59
N ARG A 53 2.86 -7.58 -10.84
CA ARG A 53 2.33 -8.52 -9.85
C ARG A 53 3.22 -9.73 -9.58
N ASN A 54 4.35 -9.89 -10.27
CA ASN A 54 5.27 -11.00 -10.05
C ASN A 54 6.42 -10.55 -9.12
N PRO A 55 6.45 -10.96 -7.84
CA PRO A 55 7.49 -10.53 -6.90
C PRO A 55 8.91 -10.90 -7.35
N ASN A 56 9.09 -12.03 -8.05
CA ASN A 56 10.40 -12.44 -8.56
C ASN A 56 10.93 -11.50 -9.66
N ARG A 57 10.05 -10.95 -10.51
CA ARG A 57 10.43 -9.94 -11.52
C ARG A 57 10.80 -8.62 -10.84
N MET A 58 10.10 -8.27 -9.76
CA MET A 58 10.27 -7.01 -9.03
C MET A 58 11.48 -7.01 -8.10
N TYR A 59 12.08 -8.17 -7.83
CA TYR A 59 13.23 -8.31 -6.93
C TYR A 59 14.53 -8.43 -7.73
N ASN A 60 15.17 -7.30 -8.02
CA ASN A 60 16.48 -7.27 -8.69
C ASN A 60 17.50 -6.63 -7.75
N ALA A 61 18.27 -7.45 -7.04
CA ALA A 61 19.27 -6.97 -6.09
C ALA A 61 20.56 -6.59 -6.81
N PHE A 62 20.97 -5.34 -6.68
CA PHE A 62 22.24 -4.82 -7.17
C PHE A 62 23.13 -4.44 -6.00
N ASN A 63 24.43 -4.71 -6.13
CA ASN A 63 25.43 -3.95 -5.39
C ASN A 63 25.53 -2.54 -6.03
N LEU A 64 25.72 -1.48 -5.24
CA LEU A 64 25.80 -0.11 -5.74
C LEU A 64 26.83 0.09 -6.85
N GLN A 65 28.01 -0.55 -6.75
CA GLN A 65 29.00 -0.48 -7.81
C GLN A 65 28.46 -1.08 -9.11
N LYS A 66 27.83 -2.27 -9.02
CA LYS A 66 27.22 -2.94 -10.17
C LYS A 66 26.07 -2.14 -10.78
N LEU A 67 25.26 -1.47 -9.95
CA LEU A 67 24.21 -0.57 -10.41
C LEU A 67 24.78 0.60 -11.22
N MET A 68 25.89 1.19 -10.76
CA MET A 68 26.57 2.26 -11.46
C MET A 68 27.22 1.80 -12.77
N GLU A 69 27.63 0.54 -12.89
CA GLU A 69 28.12 -0.05 -14.15
C GLU A 69 26.98 -0.29 -15.15
N ASP A 70 25.88 -0.91 -14.70
CA ASP A 70 24.80 -1.38 -15.57
C ASP A 70 23.80 -0.27 -15.93
N ILE A 71 23.68 0.77 -15.09
CA ILE A 71 22.76 1.90 -15.26
C ILE A 71 23.50 3.19 -14.89
N SER A 72 24.38 3.68 -15.75
CA SER A 72 25.40 4.69 -15.39
C SER A 72 25.01 6.16 -15.57
N TRP A 73 23.78 6.45 -16.05
CA TRP A 73 23.34 7.81 -16.38
C TRP A 73 23.09 8.73 -15.18
N VAL A 74 23.04 8.17 -13.96
CA VAL A 74 23.02 8.94 -12.70
C VAL A 74 24.27 8.60 -11.91
N ASN A 75 24.87 9.62 -11.28
CA ASN A 75 25.75 9.38 -10.16
C ASN A 75 24.93 8.91 -8.95
N TRP A 76 24.61 7.61 -8.90
CA TRP A 76 23.79 7.00 -7.84
C TRP A 76 24.36 7.26 -6.44
N THR A 77 25.69 7.26 -6.30
CA THR A 77 26.33 7.58 -5.03
C THR A 77 25.99 9.01 -4.57
N ALA A 78 26.12 9.99 -5.47
CA ALA A 78 25.78 11.38 -5.15
C ALA A 78 24.27 11.55 -4.87
N LEU A 79 23.41 10.92 -5.67
CA LEU A 79 21.96 10.96 -5.46
C LEU A 79 21.57 10.38 -4.09
N LEU A 80 22.06 9.17 -3.78
CA LEU A 80 21.76 8.49 -2.52
C LEU A 80 22.29 9.28 -1.31
N LYS A 81 23.51 9.81 -1.39
CA LYS A 81 24.07 10.69 -0.34
C LYS A 81 23.26 11.98 -0.18
N GLY A 82 22.72 12.53 -1.27
CA GLY A 82 21.92 13.76 -1.25
C GLY A 82 20.53 13.58 -0.62
N ILE A 83 19.94 12.38 -0.71
CA ILE A 83 18.62 12.09 -0.14
C ILE A 83 18.70 11.45 1.26
N MET A 84 19.82 10.81 1.61
CA MET A 84 20.01 10.21 2.93
C MET A 84 20.25 11.30 3.99
N PRO A 85 19.64 11.20 5.17
CA PRO A 85 19.95 12.11 6.27
C PRO A 85 21.35 11.83 6.80
N ALA A 86 21.99 12.86 7.38
CA ALA A 86 23.37 12.79 7.88
C ALA A 86 23.60 11.68 8.93
N SER A 87 22.55 11.24 9.62
CA SER A 87 22.60 10.14 10.60
C SER A 87 22.79 8.75 9.98
N VAL A 88 22.72 8.62 8.64
CA VAL A 88 22.81 7.33 7.93
C VAL A 88 23.90 7.40 6.88
N SER A 89 24.91 6.53 7.01
CA SER A 89 25.99 6.41 6.03
C SER A 89 25.65 5.42 4.92
N LEU A 90 25.92 5.84 3.67
CA LEU A 90 25.91 4.96 2.50
C LEU A 90 27.15 4.06 2.53
N ARG A 91 26.96 2.74 2.40
CA ARG A 91 28.06 1.77 2.35
C ARG A 91 28.56 1.61 0.91
N GLU A 92 29.83 1.28 0.73
CA GLU A 92 30.37 0.98 -0.61
C GLU A 92 29.72 -0.27 -1.21
N ASN A 93 29.46 -1.28 -0.38
CA ASN A 93 28.78 -2.50 -0.76
C ASN A 93 27.24 -2.43 -0.57
N GLU A 94 26.65 -1.24 -0.67
CA GLU A 94 25.20 -1.07 -0.49
C GLU A 94 24.42 -1.98 -1.43
N MET A 95 23.48 -2.74 -0.86
CA MET A 95 22.56 -3.56 -1.63
C MET A 95 21.28 -2.76 -1.91
N ILE A 96 20.90 -2.69 -3.18
CA ILE A 96 19.77 -1.91 -3.66
C ILE A 96 18.85 -2.84 -4.44
N ILE A 97 17.59 -2.92 -4.03
CA ILE A 97 16.57 -3.65 -4.78
C ILE A 97 15.97 -2.71 -5.83
N VAL A 98 16.32 -2.92 -7.09
CA VAL A 98 15.79 -2.16 -8.23
C VAL A 98 14.54 -2.84 -8.76
N LYS A 99 13.37 -2.23 -8.51
CA LYS A 99 12.09 -2.81 -8.90
C LYS A 99 11.84 -2.84 -10.41
N GLU A 100 12.34 -1.84 -11.14
CA GLU A 100 12.06 -1.67 -12.57
C GLU A 100 13.34 -1.33 -13.35
N VAL A 101 14.18 -2.35 -13.58
CA VAL A 101 15.46 -2.21 -14.28
C VAL A 101 15.27 -1.66 -15.69
N GLU A 102 14.33 -2.24 -16.46
CA GLU A 102 14.10 -1.83 -17.84
C GLU A 102 13.47 -0.43 -17.97
N TYR A 103 12.65 -0.02 -16.99
CA TYR A 103 12.17 1.36 -16.93
C TYR A 103 13.34 2.34 -16.77
N LEU A 104 14.30 2.08 -15.87
CA LEU A 104 15.44 2.97 -15.65
C LEU A 104 16.34 3.09 -16.91
N LYS A 105 16.49 2.01 -17.69
CA LYS A 105 17.20 2.05 -18.98
C LYS A 105 16.44 2.84 -20.05
N LYS A 106 15.11 2.71 -20.10
CA LYS A 106 14.27 3.51 -21.01
C LYS A 106 14.24 4.99 -20.60
N LEU A 107 14.25 5.25 -19.30
CA LEU A 107 14.26 6.59 -18.72
C LEU A 107 15.50 7.37 -19.14
N GLU A 108 16.68 6.74 -19.14
CA GLU A 108 17.92 7.35 -19.63
C GLU A 108 17.75 7.98 -21.02
N LYS A 109 17.28 7.18 -21.98
CA LYS A 109 17.06 7.62 -23.37
C LYS A 109 16.03 8.74 -23.46
N LEU A 110 15.00 8.66 -22.63
CA LEU A 110 13.96 9.68 -22.59
C LEU A 110 14.50 11.00 -22.02
N LEU A 111 15.29 10.96 -20.94
CA LEU A 111 15.90 12.15 -20.36
C LEU A 111 16.87 12.83 -21.35
N GLN A 112 17.62 12.07 -22.13
CA GLN A 112 18.51 12.62 -23.17
C GLN A 112 17.77 13.30 -24.34
N LYS A 113 16.49 12.94 -24.56
CA LYS A 113 15.66 13.51 -25.63
C LYS A 113 15.11 14.89 -25.27
N HIS A 114 15.00 15.21 -23.99
CA HIS A 114 14.38 16.44 -23.49
C HIS A 114 15.41 17.41 -22.91
N SER A 115 15.12 18.71 -22.97
CA SER A 115 16.00 19.70 -22.36
C SER A 115 15.92 19.64 -20.83
N ASN A 116 17.01 20.06 -20.16
CA ASN A 116 17.03 20.18 -18.70
C ASN A 116 15.90 21.09 -18.19
N GLU A 117 15.48 22.08 -18.97
CA GLU A 117 14.38 22.97 -18.62
C GLU A 117 13.03 22.22 -18.53
N VAL A 118 12.73 21.36 -19.52
CA VAL A 118 11.48 20.57 -19.53
C VAL A 118 11.44 19.62 -18.33
N ILE A 119 12.57 18.95 -18.06
CA ILE A 119 12.71 18.02 -16.93
C ILE A 119 12.56 18.77 -15.60
N ALA A 120 13.23 19.92 -15.45
CA ALA A 120 13.14 20.75 -14.25
C ALA A 120 11.72 21.28 -14.02
N ASN A 121 11.04 21.77 -15.07
CA ASN A 121 9.67 22.23 -14.99
C ASN A 121 8.70 21.11 -14.58
N TYR A 122 8.89 19.90 -15.13
CA TYR A 122 8.11 18.73 -14.71
C TYR A 122 8.36 18.40 -13.23
N MET A 123 9.61 18.35 -12.78
CA MET A 123 9.95 18.09 -11.38
C MET A 123 9.34 19.16 -10.44
N MET A 124 9.44 20.43 -10.80
CA MET A 124 8.85 21.53 -10.06
C MET A 124 7.33 21.46 -10.04
N TRP A 125 6.70 21.08 -11.15
CA TRP A 125 5.26 20.80 -11.19
C TRP A 125 4.86 19.69 -10.22
N ARG A 126 5.57 18.55 -10.22
CA ARG A 126 5.30 17.44 -9.30
C ARG A 126 5.45 17.86 -7.83
N ALA A 127 6.45 18.69 -7.52
CA ALA A 127 6.63 19.25 -6.18
C ALA A 127 5.51 20.23 -5.80
N ALA A 128 5.19 21.18 -6.67
CA ALA A 128 4.16 22.20 -6.44
C ALA A 128 2.76 21.57 -6.27
N SER A 129 2.37 20.69 -7.20
CA SER A 129 1.10 19.95 -7.13
C SER A 129 1.01 19.09 -5.86
N GLY A 130 2.13 18.51 -5.44
CA GLY A 130 2.25 17.76 -4.20
C GLY A 130 2.07 18.60 -2.94
N MET A 131 2.18 19.94 -2.98
CA MET A 131 1.98 20.80 -1.81
C MET A 131 0.61 21.47 -1.77
N VAL A 132 -0.19 21.41 -2.84
CA VAL A 132 -1.45 22.18 -2.95
C VAL A 132 -2.39 21.96 -1.75
N TYR A 133 -2.43 20.74 -1.19
CA TYR A 133 -3.31 20.40 -0.07
C TYR A 133 -3.00 21.15 1.25
N ILE A 134 -1.83 21.80 1.38
CA ILE A 134 -1.42 22.53 2.58
C ILE A 134 -1.36 24.05 2.40
N LEU A 135 -1.72 24.54 1.21
CA LEU A 135 -1.58 25.94 0.84
C LEU A 135 -2.90 26.71 0.96
N THR A 136 -3.10 27.72 0.11
CA THR A 136 -4.23 28.64 0.17
C THR A 136 -5.55 27.95 -0.15
N ASN A 137 -6.67 28.56 0.28
CA ASN A 137 -8.00 28.06 -0.09
C ASN A 137 -8.21 28.01 -1.60
N GLN A 138 -7.73 29.03 -2.32
CA GLN A 138 -7.85 29.11 -3.77
C GLN A 138 -7.19 27.92 -4.49
N MET A 139 -5.97 27.55 -4.08
CA MET A 139 -5.26 26.41 -4.67
C MET A 139 -5.98 25.09 -4.35
N ARG A 140 -6.42 24.91 -3.10
CA ARG A 140 -7.16 23.70 -2.69
C ARG A 140 -8.50 23.55 -3.38
N GLU A 141 -9.25 24.63 -3.54
CA GLU A 141 -10.51 24.64 -4.29
C GLU A 141 -10.28 24.29 -5.76
N ARG A 142 -9.20 24.80 -6.37
CA ARG A 142 -8.84 24.46 -7.74
C ARG A 142 -8.45 22.99 -7.90
N HIS A 143 -7.76 22.42 -6.91
CA HIS A 143 -7.43 21.01 -6.86
C HIS A 143 -8.68 20.13 -6.74
N VAL A 144 -9.60 20.47 -5.82
CA VAL A 144 -10.89 19.77 -5.69
C VAL A 144 -11.67 19.85 -6.99
N LYS A 145 -11.74 21.02 -7.65
CA LYS A 145 -12.43 21.16 -8.95
C LYS A 145 -11.84 20.24 -10.02
N TYR A 146 -10.51 20.10 -10.07
CA TYR A 146 -9.85 19.15 -10.97
C TYR A 146 -10.27 17.71 -10.64
N LEU A 147 -10.16 17.31 -9.37
CA LEU A 147 -10.51 15.97 -8.91
C LEU A 147 -12.00 15.64 -9.13
N SER A 148 -12.90 16.59 -8.91
CA SER A 148 -14.34 16.44 -9.20
C SER A 148 -14.60 16.20 -10.68
N GLY A 149 -13.93 16.95 -11.56
CA GLY A 149 -14.06 16.76 -13.00
C GLY A 149 -13.43 15.46 -13.49
N ALA A 150 -12.30 15.06 -12.92
CA ALA A 150 -11.54 13.89 -13.36
C ALA A 150 -12.08 12.56 -12.82
N TYR A 151 -12.56 12.55 -11.57
CA TYR A 151 -12.89 11.33 -10.84
C TYR A 151 -14.31 11.35 -10.24
N GLY A 152 -15.12 12.37 -10.53
CA GLY A 152 -16.47 12.49 -9.97
C GLY A 152 -16.50 12.73 -8.45
N LEU A 153 -15.38 13.18 -7.86
CA LEU A 153 -15.26 13.41 -6.43
C LEU A 153 -16.18 14.56 -5.97
N ALA A 154 -16.78 14.37 -4.79
CA ALA A 154 -17.65 15.36 -4.16
C ALA A 154 -16.88 16.63 -3.75
N THR A 155 -17.64 17.63 -3.29
CA THR A 155 -17.14 18.91 -2.76
C THR A 155 -16.07 18.72 -1.68
N ARG A 156 -15.24 19.76 -1.49
CA ARG A 156 -14.20 19.83 -0.46
C ARG A 156 -14.74 19.41 0.92
N GLU A 157 -14.00 18.56 1.61
CA GLU A 157 -14.38 18.11 2.94
C GLU A 157 -14.38 19.26 3.96
N PRO A 158 -15.20 19.19 5.03
CA PRO A 158 -15.10 20.13 6.14
C PRO A 158 -13.68 20.19 6.69
N ARG A 159 -13.20 21.38 7.04
CA ARG A 159 -11.82 21.64 7.51
C ARG A 159 -11.36 20.67 8.61
N TRP A 160 -12.23 20.30 9.54
CA TRP A 160 -11.86 19.38 10.61
C TRP A 160 -11.47 17.99 10.09
N LYS A 161 -12.09 17.51 9.00
CA LYS A 161 -11.73 16.23 8.36
C LYS A 161 -10.37 16.32 7.68
N GLU A 162 -10.10 17.42 6.97
CA GLU A 162 -8.78 17.69 6.40
C GLU A 162 -7.69 17.68 7.48
N CYS A 163 -7.96 18.34 8.61
CA CYS A 163 -7.04 18.34 9.75
C CYS A 163 -6.85 16.94 10.37
N ILE A 164 -7.90 16.11 10.42
CA ILE A 164 -7.78 14.71 10.84
C ILE A 164 -6.95 13.89 9.85
N GLY A 165 -7.12 14.08 8.55
CA GLY A 165 -6.30 13.42 7.51
C GLY A 165 -4.82 13.81 7.57
N VAL A 166 -4.53 15.00 8.10
CA VAL A 166 -3.15 15.42 8.40
C VAL A 166 -2.67 14.78 9.71
N ALA A 167 -3.49 14.80 10.76
CA ALA A 167 -3.17 14.20 12.05
C ALA A 167 -2.99 12.66 11.96
N SER A 168 -3.56 11.99 10.97
CA SER A 168 -3.36 10.55 10.76
C SER A 168 -1.92 10.16 10.39
N ARG A 169 -1.08 11.13 10.00
CA ARG A 169 0.38 10.94 9.91
C ARG A 169 1.02 10.60 11.26
N LEU A 170 0.39 11.04 12.36
CA LEU A 170 0.72 10.65 13.75
C LEU A 170 -0.13 9.45 14.18
N SER A 171 -0.15 8.41 13.34
CA SER A 171 -1.10 7.30 13.45
C SER A 171 -1.09 6.59 14.80
N LEU A 172 0.08 6.42 15.43
CA LEU A 172 0.21 5.74 16.74
C LEU A 172 -0.40 6.57 17.87
N ALA A 173 -0.18 7.89 17.87
CA ALA A 173 -0.78 8.79 18.85
C ALA A 173 -2.31 8.83 18.70
N LEU A 174 -2.80 8.98 17.47
CA LEU A 174 -4.23 8.95 17.17
C LEU A 174 -4.86 7.61 17.56
N SER A 175 -4.16 6.51 17.28
CA SER A 175 -4.60 5.15 17.63
C SER A 175 -4.66 4.93 19.13
N SER A 176 -3.69 5.43 19.91
CA SER A 176 -3.72 5.39 21.37
C SER A 176 -4.96 6.08 21.94
N ILE A 177 -5.29 7.28 21.42
CA ILE A 177 -6.48 8.03 21.83
C ILE A 177 -7.75 7.26 21.45
N TYR A 178 -7.81 6.70 20.24
CA TYR A 178 -8.96 5.98 19.74
C TYR A 178 -9.27 4.73 20.56
N VAL A 179 -8.28 3.86 20.80
CA VAL A 179 -8.52 2.58 21.50
C VAL A 179 -8.94 2.80 22.95
N LYS A 180 -8.33 3.76 23.65
CA LYS A 180 -8.69 4.12 25.03
C LYS A 180 -10.15 4.57 25.16
N LYS A 181 -10.73 5.13 24.10
CA LYS A 181 -12.08 5.71 24.11
C LYS A 181 -13.15 4.82 23.48
N TYR A 182 -12.84 4.11 22.41
CA TYR A 182 -13.85 3.52 21.51
C TYR A 182 -13.77 2.00 21.35
N PHE A 183 -12.71 1.33 21.78
CA PHE A 183 -12.54 -0.10 21.53
C PHE A 183 -12.35 -0.91 22.82
N GLY A 184 -13.34 -1.74 23.16
CA GLY A 184 -13.37 -2.51 24.39
C GLY A 184 -12.73 -3.90 24.29
N GLU A 185 -12.27 -4.42 25.43
CA GLU A 185 -11.60 -5.72 25.54
C GLU A 185 -12.46 -6.91 25.09
N THR A 186 -13.77 -6.86 25.34
CA THR A 186 -14.71 -7.90 24.88
C THR A 186 -14.71 -8.05 23.36
N SER A 187 -14.68 -6.94 22.63
CA SER A 187 -14.61 -6.95 21.16
C SER A 187 -13.30 -7.59 20.67
N LYS A 188 -12.17 -7.27 21.31
CA LYS A 188 -10.87 -7.88 21.02
C LYS A 188 -10.91 -9.41 21.19
N LYS A 189 -11.46 -9.89 22.31
CA LYS A 189 -11.56 -11.33 22.63
C LYS A 189 -12.44 -12.08 21.64
N VAL A 190 -13.63 -11.56 21.33
CA VAL A 190 -14.57 -12.21 20.39
C VAL A 190 -13.98 -12.26 18.98
N ALA A 191 -13.39 -11.16 18.51
CA ALA A 191 -12.73 -11.12 17.20
C ALA A 191 -11.54 -12.10 17.13
N LEU A 192 -10.68 -12.13 18.16
CA LEU A 192 -9.54 -13.05 18.23
C LEU A 192 -9.97 -14.52 18.20
N ASN A 193 -11.02 -14.87 18.94
CA ASN A 193 -11.55 -16.23 18.92
C ASN A 193 -12.03 -16.63 17.52
N MET A 194 -12.76 -15.73 16.83
CA MET A 194 -13.19 -15.95 15.45
C MET A 194 -12.01 -16.11 14.49
N THR A 195 -10.96 -15.28 14.63
CA THR A 195 -9.74 -15.41 13.84
C THR A 195 -9.08 -16.77 14.00
N ASN A 196 -9.01 -17.30 15.22
CA ASN A 196 -8.49 -18.64 15.48
C ASN A 196 -9.33 -19.73 14.79
N LEU A 197 -10.66 -19.69 14.93
CA LEU A 197 -11.55 -20.67 14.30
C LEU A 197 -11.38 -20.72 12.78
N ILE A 198 -11.26 -19.56 12.14
CA ILE A 198 -11.11 -19.45 10.68
C ILE A 198 -9.72 -19.92 10.23
N ARG A 199 -8.65 -19.55 10.95
CA ARG A 199 -7.31 -20.07 10.68
C ARG A 199 -7.26 -21.59 10.79
N ASP A 200 -7.90 -22.15 11.81
CA ASP A 200 -7.95 -23.59 12.00
C ASP A 200 -8.72 -24.29 10.87
N GLU A 201 -9.77 -23.67 10.34
CA GLU A 201 -10.46 -24.20 9.17
C GLU A 201 -9.61 -24.18 7.90
N ILE A 202 -8.76 -23.17 7.70
CA ILE A 202 -7.83 -23.14 6.55
C ILE A 202 -6.87 -24.33 6.60
N MET A 203 -6.37 -24.67 7.78
CA MET A 203 -5.49 -25.83 7.91
C MET A 203 -6.19 -27.14 7.53
N ARG A 204 -7.49 -27.27 7.82
CA ARG A 204 -8.31 -28.43 7.40
C ARG A 204 -8.61 -28.38 5.90
N ASP A 205 -8.95 -27.22 5.37
CA ASP A 205 -9.23 -27.06 3.94
C ASP A 205 -8.02 -27.43 3.09
N ILE A 206 -6.80 -27.10 3.55
CA ILE A 206 -5.54 -27.50 2.88
C ILE A 206 -5.39 -29.04 2.80
N ASP A 207 -5.76 -29.78 3.86
CA ASP A 207 -5.67 -31.24 3.85
C ASP A 207 -6.59 -31.86 2.77
N GLU A 208 -7.75 -31.25 2.55
CA GLU A 208 -8.76 -31.71 1.58
C GLU A 208 -8.46 -31.32 0.12
N LEU A 209 -7.44 -30.51 -0.16
CA LEU A 209 -7.11 -30.11 -1.53
C LEU A 209 -6.64 -31.31 -2.36
N ASP A 210 -7.39 -31.64 -3.41
CA ASP A 210 -7.11 -32.74 -4.34
C ASP A 210 -5.96 -32.46 -5.32
N TRP A 211 -5.57 -31.19 -5.43
CA TRP A 211 -4.64 -30.71 -6.44
C TRP A 211 -3.24 -30.41 -5.89
N MET A 212 -3.06 -30.43 -4.57
CA MET A 212 -1.79 -30.11 -3.93
C MET A 212 -1.14 -31.39 -3.40
N ASP A 213 0.15 -31.59 -3.66
CA ASP A 213 0.90 -32.71 -3.11
C ASP A 213 1.13 -32.56 -1.60
N GLU A 214 1.43 -33.69 -0.93
CA GLU A 214 1.57 -33.76 0.52
C GLU A 214 2.71 -32.90 1.10
N GLN A 215 3.80 -32.68 0.37
CA GLN A 215 4.89 -31.82 0.85
C GLN A 215 4.48 -30.35 0.79
N THR A 216 3.87 -29.93 -0.32
CA THR A 216 3.36 -28.56 -0.47
C THR A 216 2.24 -28.29 0.55
N LYS A 217 1.32 -29.24 0.80
CA LYS A 217 0.29 -29.13 1.85
C LYS A 217 0.90 -28.93 3.24
N LYS A 218 1.92 -29.72 3.60
CA LYS A 218 2.63 -29.56 4.89
C LYS A 218 3.25 -28.16 5.04
N ARG A 219 3.91 -27.66 3.99
CA ARG A 219 4.50 -26.31 3.98
C ARG A 219 3.41 -25.22 4.07
N ALA A 220 2.30 -25.39 3.35
CA ALA A 220 1.17 -24.45 3.39
C ALA A 220 0.51 -24.38 4.77
N LYS A 221 0.27 -25.53 5.42
CA LYS A 221 -0.22 -25.59 6.80
C LYS A 221 0.75 -24.98 7.80
N TYR A 222 2.04 -25.22 7.63
CA TYR A 222 3.05 -24.60 8.49
C TYR A 222 3.08 -23.08 8.33
N LYS A 223 2.92 -22.58 7.11
CA LYS A 223 2.75 -21.15 6.84
C LYS A 223 1.51 -20.59 7.53
N ALA A 224 0.33 -21.21 7.33
CA ALA A 224 -0.94 -20.78 7.92
C ALA A 224 -0.89 -20.76 9.46
N SER A 225 -0.36 -21.82 10.07
CA SER A 225 -0.22 -21.91 11.54
C SER A 225 0.77 -20.91 12.11
N SER A 226 1.79 -20.53 11.35
CA SER A 226 2.79 -19.52 11.75
C SER A 226 2.36 -18.08 11.47
N MET A 227 1.15 -17.85 10.95
CA MET A 227 0.68 -16.50 10.70
C MET A 227 0.42 -15.74 12.00
N VAL A 228 1.07 -14.59 12.16
CA VAL A 228 0.88 -13.72 13.32
C VAL A 228 -0.45 -12.99 13.19
N GLN A 229 -1.23 -12.97 14.26
CA GLN A 229 -2.55 -12.32 14.31
C GLN A 229 -2.47 -11.02 15.10
N HIS A 230 -2.71 -9.88 14.43
CA HIS A 230 -2.83 -8.57 15.08
C HIS A 230 -4.30 -8.15 15.08
N VAL A 231 -5.01 -8.40 16.20
CA VAL A 231 -6.45 -8.15 16.32
C VAL A 231 -6.74 -6.97 17.24
N GLY A 232 -7.46 -5.98 16.72
CA GLY A 232 -7.84 -4.76 17.43
C GLY A 232 -6.67 -3.80 17.56
N TYR A 233 -5.82 -4.02 18.57
CA TYR A 233 -4.70 -3.14 18.88
C TYR A 233 -3.58 -3.83 19.65
N PRO A 234 -2.31 -3.42 19.46
CA PRO A 234 -1.21 -3.85 20.33
C PRO A 234 -1.28 -3.15 21.68
N ASP A 235 -0.95 -3.87 22.75
CA ASP A 235 -1.17 -3.40 24.13
C ASP A 235 -0.40 -2.11 24.45
N GLU A 236 0.71 -1.87 23.76
CA GLU A 236 1.49 -0.63 23.82
C GLU A 236 0.69 0.64 23.58
N LEU A 237 -0.38 0.60 22.77
CA LEU A 237 -1.20 1.77 22.53
C LEU A 237 -1.94 2.26 23.78
N THR A 238 -2.06 1.43 24.82
CA THR A 238 -2.63 1.86 26.10
C THR A 238 -1.62 2.53 27.02
N ASN A 239 -0.31 2.38 26.75
CA ASN A 239 0.77 2.97 27.52
C ASN A 239 1.20 4.32 26.90
N THR A 240 0.84 5.42 27.56
CA THR A 240 1.16 6.78 27.07
C THR A 240 2.66 7.02 26.94
N THR A 241 3.48 6.52 27.87
CA THR A 241 4.94 6.69 27.85
C THR A 241 5.56 6.10 26.59
N LYS A 242 5.13 4.89 26.17
CA LYS A 242 5.61 4.29 24.92
C LYS A 242 5.29 5.11 23.66
N ILE A 243 4.17 5.85 23.67
CA ILE A 243 3.80 6.76 22.58
C ILE A 243 4.68 8.00 22.60
N GLU A 244 4.87 8.60 23.78
CA GLU A 244 5.71 9.79 23.97
C GLU A 244 7.17 9.51 23.60
N ASP A 245 7.73 8.38 24.06
CA ASP A 245 9.09 7.95 23.73
C ASP A 245 9.31 7.81 22.21
N PHE A 246 8.30 7.32 21.49
CA PHE A 246 8.38 7.18 20.03
C PHE A 246 8.45 8.54 19.31
N TYR A 247 7.69 9.52 19.81
CA TYR A 247 7.62 10.86 19.23
C TYR A 247 8.56 11.87 19.90
N GLU A 248 9.44 11.45 20.83
CA GLU A 248 10.31 12.35 21.60
C GLU A 248 11.17 13.27 20.71
N ARG A 249 11.61 12.77 19.55
CA ARG A 249 12.43 13.54 18.58
C ARG A 249 11.62 14.40 17.60
N LEU A 250 10.30 14.38 17.69
CA LEU A 250 9.42 15.16 16.83
C LEU A 250 9.18 16.53 17.45
N ASN A 251 9.80 17.55 16.87
CA ASN A 251 9.54 18.95 17.20
C ASN A 251 8.77 19.61 16.06
N ILE A 252 7.61 20.18 16.35
CA ILE A 252 6.71 20.77 15.35
C ILE A 252 6.43 22.23 15.71
N ASN A 253 6.54 23.13 14.73
CA ASN A 253 6.10 24.50 14.88
C ASN A 253 4.56 24.61 14.98
N LYS A 254 4.03 24.68 16.20
CA LYS A 254 2.58 24.76 16.45
C LYS A 254 1.92 26.05 15.92
N ASP A 255 2.69 27.10 15.70
CA ASP A 255 2.18 28.42 15.31
C ASP A 255 2.12 28.61 13.79
N ASN A 256 2.87 27.79 13.03
CA ASN A 256 2.95 27.88 11.57
C ASN A 256 2.63 26.53 10.92
N TYR A 257 1.40 26.40 10.43
CA TYR A 257 0.90 25.14 9.85
C TYR A 257 1.74 24.60 8.68
N PHE A 258 2.26 25.47 7.80
CA PHE A 258 3.11 25.02 6.69
C PHE A 258 4.42 24.42 7.20
N GLU A 259 5.12 25.13 8.09
CA GLU A 259 6.37 24.63 8.70
C GLU A 259 6.14 23.36 9.52
N ALA A 260 5.02 23.28 10.25
CA ALA A 260 4.64 22.09 11.00
C ALA A 260 4.63 20.82 10.14
N LEU A 261 4.13 20.92 8.90
CA LEU A 261 4.06 19.78 7.98
C LEU A 261 5.38 19.48 7.28
N LEU A 262 6.25 20.48 7.12
CA LEU A 262 7.63 20.26 6.69
C LEU A 262 8.43 19.56 7.79
N ASP A 263 8.30 20.00 9.04
CA ASP A 263 8.93 19.38 10.21
C ASP A 263 8.50 17.92 10.35
N LEU A 264 7.20 17.64 10.21
CA LEU A 264 6.69 16.28 10.23
C LEU A 264 7.24 15.43 9.08
N SER A 265 7.33 15.99 7.86
CA SER A 265 7.92 15.29 6.70
C SER A 265 9.40 14.98 6.90
N ARG A 266 10.17 15.91 7.48
CA ARG A 266 11.59 15.71 7.82
C ARG A 266 11.75 14.60 8.86
N TRP A 267 10.93 14.62 9.92
CA TRP A 267 10.97 13.59 10.95
C TRP A 267 10.60 12.19 10.41
N GLU A 268 9.57 12.09 9.56
CA GLU A 268 9.18 10.83 8.91
C GLU A 268 10.30 10.30 8.00
N HIS A 269 10.91 11.18 7.21
CA HIS A 269 12.07 10.87 6.36
C HIS A 269 13.21 10.31 7.21
N ASP A 270 13.63 11.02 8.26
CA ASP A 270 14.71 10.61 9.16
C ASP A 270 14.39 9.31 9.90
N TYR A 271 13.13 9.10 10.31
CA TYR A 271 12.69 7.86 10.93
C TYR A 271 12.81 6.66 9.97
N ASN A 272 12.34 6.82 8.73
CA ASN A 272 12.38 5.77 7.71
C ASN A 272 13.82 5.40 7.31
N TYR A 273 14.70 6.40 7.11
CA TYR A 273 16.10 6.13 6.78
C TYR A 273 16.86 5.45 7.92
N ARG A 274 16.56 5.77 9.19
CA ARG A 274 17.17 5.06 10.34
C ARG A 274 16.84 3.57 10.36
N GLN A 275 15.71 3.14 9.77
CA GLN A 275 15.38 1.72 9.69
C GLN A 275 16.33 0.94 8.77
N LEU A 276 17.01 1.60 7.82
CA LEU A 276 17.91 0.95 6.87
C LEU A 276 19.07 0.18 7.54
N ARG A 277 19.44 0.56 8.77
CA ARG A 277 20.53 -0.07 9.54
C ARG A 277 20.03 -0.80 10.78
N ALA A 278 18.74 -0.74 11.07
CA ALA A 278 18.14 -1.42 12.20
C ALA A 278 17.85 -2.88 11.84
N ASP A 279 17.98 -3.78 12.81
CA ASP A 279 17.50 -5.14 12.65
C ASP A 279 15.98 -5.15 12.58
N VAL A 280 15.44 -6.02 11.72
CA VAL A 280 14.00 -6.19 11.59
C VAL A 280 13.45 -6.86 12.85
N ASN A 281 12.80 -6.08 13.71
CA ASN A 281 12.02 -6.61 14.83
C ASN A 281 10.62 -7.04 14.37
N ARG A 282 10.40 -8.35 14.23
CA ARG A 282 9.10 -8.92 13.81
C ARG A 282 7.98 -8.74 14.84
N THR A 283 8.33 -8.41 16.08
CA THR A 283 7.38 -8.17 17.18
C THR A 283 7.13 -6.68 17.42
N ASP A 284 7.65 -5.81 16.54
CA ASP A 284 7.49 -4.38 16.69
C ASP A 284 6.02 -3.95 16.53
N TRP A 285 5.42 -3.52 17.63
CA TRP A 285 4.04 -3.05 17.70
C TRP A 285 3.75 -1.88 16.76
N ARG A 286 4.77 -1.11 16.39
CA ARG A 286 4.62 0.08 15.54
C ARG A 286 4.23 -0.28 14.11
N THR A 287 4.59 -1.47 13.61
CA THR A 287 4.24 -1.89 12.24
C THR A 287 2.75 -2.26 12.09
N HIS A 288 2.03 -2.40 13.20
CA HIS A 288 0.60 -2.75 13.25
C HIS A 288 -0.16 -1.90 14.28
N GLY A 289 0.40 -0.74 14.64
CA GLY A 289 -0.16 0.18 15.64
C GLY A 289 -1.08 1.25 15.05
N SER A 290 -1.27 1.28 13.73
CA SER A 290 -2.25 2.16 13.08
C SER A 290 -3.62 1.48 13.04
N VAL A 291 -4.42 1.68 14.09
CA VAL A 291 -5.63 0.87 14.34
C VAL A 291 -6.94 1.62 14.09
N THR A 292 -6.88 2.88 13.67
CA THR A 292 -8.06 3.71 13.39
C THR A 292 -8.62 3.52 11.98
N ILE A 293 -7.89 2.80 11.14
CA ILE A 293 -8.25 2.54 9.74
C ILE A 293 -9.40 1.53 9.70
N VAL A 294 -10.42 1.82 8.89
CA VAL A 294 -11.51 0.88 8.58
C VAL A 294 -11.08 0.02 7.40
N ASN A 295 -10.17 -0.92 7.66
CA ASN A 295 -9.67 -1.89 6.68
C ASN A 295 -9.06 -3.10 7.39
N ALA A 296 -8.66 -4.11 6.64
CA ALA A 296 -7.84 -5.23 7.10
C ALA A 296 -6.67 -5.46 6.12
N PHE A 297 -5.63 -6.16 6.57
CA PHE A 297 -4.42 -6.32 5.77
C PHE A 297 -3.69 -7.64 6.03
N TYR A 298 -3.10 -8.19 4.99
CA TYR A 298 -2.09 -9.23 5.06
C TYR A 298 -0.72 -8.68 4.65
N ASN A 299 0.30 -8.95 5.46
CA ASN A 299 1.69 -8.60 5.16
C ASN A 299 2.51 -9.87 4.91
N PHE A 300 2.86 -10.11 3.64
CA PHE A 300 3.61 -11.31 3.23
C PHE A 300 5.05 -11.33 3.75
N VAL A 301 5.69 -10.18 4.02
CA VAL A 301 7.06 -10.12 4.57
C VAL A 301 7.07 -10.48 6.07
N GLN A 302 6.00 -10.14 6.78
CA GLN A 302 5.84 -10.47 8.20
C GLN A 302 5.10 -11.81 8.42
N ASN A 303 4.49 -12.38 7.37
CA ASN A 303 3.54 -13.48 7.47
C ASN A 303 2.49 -13.19 8.56
N SER A 304 1.83 -12.04 8.47
CA SER A 304 0.92 -11.53 9.51
C SER A 304 -0.36 -10.99 8.92
N MET A 305 -1.47 -11.20 9.63
CA MET A 305 -2.79 -10.62 9.36
C MET A 305 -3.10 -9.53 10.38
N GLN A 306 -3.68 -8.42 9.92
CA GLN A 306 -3.97 -7.24 10.74
C GLN A 306 -5.45 -6.87 10.61
N PHE A 307 -6.15 -6.86 11.74
CA PHE A 307 -7.55 -6.44 11.86
C PHE A 307 -7.63 -5.26 12.84
N PRO A 308 -7.33 -4.03 12.39
CA PRO A 308 -7.47 -2.79 13.16
C PRO A 308 -8.78 -2.67 13.95
N ALA A 309 -8.72 -2.04 15.12
CA ALA A 309 -9.91 -1.68 15.90
C ALA A 309 -10.95 -0.88 15.08
N GLY A 310 -10.50 -0.12 14.08
CA GLY A 310 -11.34 0.64 13.17
C GLY A 310 -12.25 -0.20 12.27
N ILE A 311 -11.88 -1.42 11.87
CA ILE A 311 -12.81 -2.31 11.13
C ILE A 311 -13.70 -3.13 12.07
N LEU A 312 -13.29 -3.34 13.32
CA LEU A 312 -14.00 -4.12 14.32
C LEU A 312 -15.16 -3.34 14.97
N GLN A 313 -16.03 -2.79 14.14
CA GLN A 313 -17.24 -2.05 14.51
C GLN A 313 -18.36 -2.29 13.50
N HIS A 314 -19.55 -1.75 13.77
CA HIS A 314 -20.68 -1.84 12.84
C HIS A 314 -20.36 -1.14 11.50
N PRO A 315 -20.75 -1.70 10.33
CA PRO A 315 -21.55 -2.92 10.16
C PRO A 315 -20.76 -4.22 10.23
N PHE A 316 -19.43 -4.20 10.10
CA PHE A 316 -18.60 -5.41 9.95
C PHE A 316 -18.62 -6.34 11.17
N PHE A 317 -18.61 -5.78 12.38
CA PHE A 317 -18.47 -6.56 13.61
C PHE A 317 -19.26 -5.97 14.78
N SER A 318 -19.80 -6.88 15.61
CA SER A 318 -20.25 -6.54 16.97
C SER A 318 -20.15 -7.75 17.88
N ALA A 319 -19.61 -7.57 19.08
CA ALA A 319 -19.58 -8.65 20.08
C ALA A 319 -20.97 -9.07 20.58
N ARG A 320 -22.03 -8.33 20.20
CA ARG A 320 -23.41 -8.54 20.69
C ARG A 320 -24.36 -9.16 19.66
N VAL A 321 -23.90 -9.40 18.43
CA VAL A 321 -24.73 -10.04 17.41
C VAL A 321 -24.50 -11.56 17.40
N PRO A 322 -25.46 -12.35 16.89
CA PRO A 322 -25.25 -13.77 16.69
C PRO A 322 -24.01 -14.07 15.85
N GLN A 323 -23.34 -15.20 16.13
CA GLN A 323 -22.07 -15.54 15.49
C GLN A 323 -22.17 -15.60 13.96
N TYR A 324 -23.27 -16.16 13.40
CA TYR A 324 -23.46 -16.22 11.94
C TYR A 324 -23.37 -14.85 11.26
N VAL A 325 -23.80 -13.77 11.93
CA VAL A 325 -23.68 -12.40 11.40
C VAL A 325 -22.22 -11.98 11.36
N ASN A 326 -21.46 -12.24 12.41
CA ASN A 326 -20.03 -11.92 12.44
C ASN A 326 -19.26 -12.79 11.44
N PHE A 327 -19.54 -14.09 11.31
CA PHE A 327 -18.90 -14.95 10.31
C PHE A 327 -19.18 -14.50 8.87
N ALA A 328 -20.42 -14.09 8.57
CA ALA A 328 -20.77 -13.56 7.24
C ALA A 328 -20.15 -12.19 6.93
N ARG A 329 -19.74 -11.43 7.95
CA ARG A 329 -19.17 -10.08 7.81
C ARG A 329 -17.68 -10.10 8.08
N ILE A 330 -17.24 -9.88 9.32
CA ILE A 330 -15.82 -9.87 9.65
C ILE A 330 -15.14 -11.22 9.43
N GLY A 331 -15.87 -12.35 9.55
CA GLY A 331 -15.32 -13.67 9.29
C GLY A 331 -14.90 -13.85 7.83
N PHE A 332 -15.69 -13.36 6.89
CA PHE A 332 -15.31 -13.28 5.48
C PHE A 332 -14.01 -12.49 5.30
N VAL A 333 -13.91 -11.30 5.90
CA VAL A 333 -12.70 -10.45 5.84
C VAL A 333 -11.49 -11.18 6.45
N ILE A 334 -11.68 -11.89 7.57
CA ILE A 334 -10.60 -12.69 8.17
C ILE A 334 -10.13 -13.78 7.23
N GLY A 335 -11.06 -14.53 6.64
CA GLY A 335 -10.73 -15.57 5.65
C GLY A 335 -10.02 -14.99 4.42
N HIS A 336 -10.44 -13.81 3.97
CA HIS A 336 -9.85 -13.06 2.86
C HIS A 336 -8.37 -12.75 3.15
N GLU A 337 -8.07 -12.12 4.29
CA GLU A 337 -6.67 -11.79 4.65
C GLU A 337 -5.79 -13.01 4.84
N ILE A 338 -6.30 -14.11 5.40
CA ILE A 338 -5.50 -15.34 5.52
C ILE A 338 -5.23 -15.93 4.13
N THR A 339 -6.18 -15.83 3.20
CA THR A 339 -6.05 -16.32 1.83
C THR A 339 -5.00 -15.55 1.03
N HIS A 340 -4.79 -14.25 1.30
CA HIS A 340 -3.68 -13.49 0.72
C HIS A 340 -2.30 -14.11 1.01
N GLY A 341 -2.16 -14.92 2.06
CA GLY A 341 -0.95 -15.72 2.27
C GLY A 341 -0.68 -16.75 1.16
N PHE A 342 -1.65 -17.04 0.30
CA PHE A 342 -1.59 -18.11 -0.70
C PHE A 342 -2.02 -17.65 -2.10
N ASP A 343 -2.29 -16.35 -2.29
CA ASP A 343 -2.68 -15.77 -3.58
C ASP A 343 -1.51 -15.66 -4.58
N ASP A 344 -1.69 -14.91 -5.66
CA ASP A 344 -0.66 -14.78 -6.69
C ASP A 344 0.64 -14.13 -6.22
N GLU A 345 0.61 -13.28 -5.20
CA GLU A 345 1.78 -12.61 -4.64
C GLU A 345 2.27 -13.33 -3.38
N GLY A 346 1.39 -13.55 -2.41
CA GLY A 346 1.70 -14.20 -1.13
C GLY A 346 2.20 -15.63 -1.29
N SER A 347 1.79 -16.36 -2.33
CA SER A 347 2.31 -17.71 -2.63
C SER A 347 3.82 -17.74 -2.89
N HIS A 348 4.46 -16.61 -3.21
CA HIS A 348 5.91 -16.53 -3.43
C HIS A 348 6.72 -16.42 -2.14
N PHE A 349 6.07 -16.19 -1.00
CA PHE A 349 6.75 -15.97 0.28
C PHE A 349 6.61 -17.18 1.18
N ASP A 350 7.70 -17.60 1.83
CA ASP A 350 7.67 -18.71 2.80
C ASP A 350 7.02 -18.30 4.14
N PHE A 351 6.95 -19.22 5.11
CA PHE A 351 6.39 -18.96 6.44
C PHE A 351 7.14 -17.88 7.24
N LYS A 352 8.38 -17.55 6.85
CA LYS A 352 9.15 -16.45 7.45
C LYS A 352 8.98 -15.15 6.67
N GLY A 353 8.23 -15.14 5.58
CA GLY A 353 8.07 -13.99 4.71
C GLY A 353 9.28 -13.71 3.81
N ASN A 354 10.12 -14.71 3.55
CA ASN A 354 11.18 -14.59 2.56
C ASN A 354 10.62 -14.92 1.17
N LEU A 355 11.02 -14.15 0.17
CA LEU A 355 10.75 -14.48 -1.24
C LEU A 355 11.52 -15.75 -1.61
N LYS A 356 10.84 -16.90 -1.65
CA LYS A 356 11.44 -18.21 -1.82
C LYS A 356 10.43 -19.18 -2.41
N ASP A 357 10.84 -19.94 -3.43
CA ASP A 357 9.99 -21.02 -3.92
C ASP A 357 9.95 -22.18 -2.92
N TRP A 358 8.74 -22.46 -2.42
CA TRP A 358 8.45 -23.54 -1.48
C TRP A 358 7.45 -24.54 -2.05
N TRP A 359 7.09 -24.41 -3.34
CA TRP A 359 6.16 -25.31 -4.03
C TRP A 359 6.90 -26.47 -4.67
N GLU A 360 6.27 -27.65 -4.68
CA GLU A 360 6.65 -28.65 -5.67
C GLU A 360 6.09 -28.26 -7.05
N LYS A 361 6.83 -28.64 -8.10
CA LYS A 361 6.53 -28.23 -9.48
C LYS A 361 5.09 -28.54 -9.90
N GLU A 362 4.61 -29.75 -9.60
CA GLU A 362 3.26 -30.18 -9.99
C GLU A 362 2.16 -29.34 -9.30
N SER A 363 2.31 -29.07 -8.00
CA SER A 363 1.40 -28.20 -7.25
C SER A 363 1.42 -26.77 -7.77
N ARG A 364 2.61 -26.25 -8.13
CA ARG A 364 2.74 -24.90 -8.70
C ARG A 364 2.01 -24.79 -10.04
N GLU A 365 2.15 -25.78 -10.92
CA GLU A 365 1.44 -25.79 -12.21
C GLU A 365 -0.08 -25.89 -12.04
N LYS A 366 -0.57 -26.71 -11.10
CA LYS A 366 -2.00 -26.81 -10.78
C LYS A 366 -2.54 -25.52 -10.17
N PHE A 367 -1.78 -24.86 -9.29
CA PHE A 367 -2.11 -23.53 -8.76
C PHE A 367 -2.28 -22.50 -9.88
N ILE A 368 -1.33 -22.42 -10.80
CA ILE A 368 -1.39 -21.51 -11.95
C ILE A 368 -2.64 -21.79 -12.81
N ARG A 369 -2.97 -23.07 -13.06
CA ARG A 369 -4.18 -23.44 -13.82
C ARG A 369 -5.47 -23.02 -13.09
N LYS A 370 -5.57 -23.25 -11.78
CA LYS A 370 -6.75 -22.84 -11.00
C LYS A 370 -6.92 -21.33 -10.96
N LYS A 371 -5.81 -20.60 -10.81
CA LYS A 371 -5.81 -19.14 -10.87
C LYS A 371 -6.26 -18.60 -12.22
N LYS A 372 -5.88 -19.26 -13.31
CA LYS A 372 -6.33 -18.89 -14.66
C LYS A 372 -7.86 -18.93 -14.79
N CYS A 373 -8.54 -19.89 -14.16
CA CYS A 373 -10.00 -19.94 -14.11
C CYS A 373 -10.60 -18.67 -13.48
N VAL A 374 -10.04 -18.20 -12.37
CA VAL A 374 -10.47 -16.95 -11.71
C VAL A 374 -10.24 -15.74 -12.62
N ILE A 375 -9.07 -15.65 -13.27
CA ILE A 375 -8.78 -14.57 -14.22
C ILE A 375 -9.80 -14.57 -15.37
N GLU A 376 -10.06 -15.73 -15.97
CA GLU A 376 -11.01 -15.88 -17.09
C GLU A 376 -12.45 -15.53 -16.66
N GLN A 377 -12.88 -15.95 -15.47
CA GLN A 377 -14.18 -15.59 -14.91
C GLN A 377 -14.33 -14.08 -14.80
N TYR A 378 -13.37 -13.40 -14.15
CA TYR A 378 -13.49 -11.97 -13.86
C TYR A 378 -13.27 -11.09 -15.09
N ASN A 379 -12.48 -11.53 -16.08
CA ASN A 379 -12.38 -10.85 -17.38
C ASN A 379 -13.72 -10.74 -18.13
N ASN A 380 -14.67 -11.64 -17.84
CA ASN A 380 -15.98 -11.64 -18.46
C ASN A 380 -16.99 -10.71 -17.76
N PHE A 381 -16.64 -10.10 -16.63
CA PHE A 381 -17.48 -9.11 -15.99
C PHE A 381 -17.27 -7.74 -16.66
N LYS A 382 -18.40 -7.13 -17.03
CA LYS A 382 -18.46 -5.78 -17.58
C LYS A 382 -19.12 -4.86 -16.57
N ASP A 383 -18.46 -3.78 -16.20
CA ASP A 383 -19.04 -2.78 -15.33
C ASP A 383 -20.13 -1.99 -16.06
N ASN A 384 -21.31 -1.88 -15.45
CA ASN A 384 -22.46 -1.26 -16.11
C ASN A 384 -22.33 0.27 -16.21
N GLN A 385 -21.55 0.91 -15.35
CA GLN A 385 -21.40 2.36 -15.33
C GLN A 385 -20.37 2.84 -16.36
N THR A 386 -19.21 2.19 -16.38
CA THR A 386 -18.08 2.54 -17.23
C THR A 386 -18.09 1.81 -18.57
N GLN A 387 -18.86 0.71 -18.69
CA GLN A 387 -18.87 -0.20 -19.84
C GLN A 387 -17.50 -0.84 -20.13
N LEU A 388 -16.58 -0.83 -19.16
CA LEU A 388 -15.28 -1.47 -19.25
C LEU A 388 -15.36 -2.89 -18.68
N ASN A 389 -14.57 -3.79 -19.26
CA ASN A 389 -14.37 -5.11 -18.67
C ASN A 389 -13.41 -5.01 -17.49
N LEU A 390 -13.66 -5.79 -16.45
CA LEU A 390 -12.69 -5.95 -15.37
C LEU A 390 -11.42 -6.60 -15.90
N ASN A 391 -10.28 -6.19 -15.35
CA ASN A 391 -9.00 -6.84 -15.62
C ASN A 391 -8.78 -7.93 -14.57
N GLY A 392 -9.09 -9.16 -14.95
CA GLY A 392 -8.95 -10.36 -14.12
C GLY A 392 -7.51 -10.63 -13.69
N VAL A 393 -6.51 -10.17 -14.45
CA VAL A 393 -5.09 -10.29 -14.06
C VAL A 393 -4.79 -9.32 -12.91
N ASN A 394 -5.22 -8.06 -13.01
CA ASN A 394 -4.94 -7.09 -11.95
C ASN A 394 -5.70 -7.38 -10.65
N THR A 395 -6.89 -7.97 -10.75
CA THR A 395 -7.78 -8.27 -9.63
C THR A 395 -7.61 -9.69 -9.06
N GLN A 396 -6.76 -10.54 -9.66
CA GLN A 396 -6.69 -11.97 -9.33
C GLN A 396 -6.40 -12.25 -7.84
N GLY A 397 -5.55 -11.46 -7.18
CA GLY A 397 -5.21 -11.65 -5.76
C GLY A 397 -6.44 -11.48 -4.88
N GLU A 398 -7.10 -10.33 -5.01
CA GLU A 398 -8.37 -10.00 -4.33
C GLU A 398 -9.47 -11.02 -4.64
N ASN A 399 -9.63 -11.40 -5.91
CA ASN A 399 -10.68 -12.35 -6.31
C ASN A 399 -10.44 -13.75 -5.72
N VAL A 400 -9.18 -14.19 -5.64
CA VAL A 400 -8.81 -15.45 -4.96
C VAL A 400 -9.06 -15.33 -3.46
N ALA A 401 -8.69 -14.21 -2.85
CA ALA A 401 -8.92 -13.93 -1.44
C ALA A 401 -10.41 -13.88 -1.08
N ASP A 402 -11.25 -13.27 -1.91
CA ASP A 402 -12.71 -13.24 -1.73
C ASP A 402 -13.33 -14.63 -1.78
N ASN A 403 -12.99 -15.41 -2.82
CA ASN A 403 -13.54 -16.76 -2.99
C ASN A 403 -13.06 -17.72 -1.89
N GLY A 404 -11.78 -17.64 -1.51
CA GLY A 404 -11.24 -18.41 -0.39
C GLY A 404 -11.85 -17.96 0.94
N GLY A 405 -11.91 -16.67 1.17
CA GLY A 405 -12.38 -16.08 2.42
C GLY A 405 -13.82 -16.44 2.74
N ILE A 406 -14.73 -16.33 1.77
CA ILE A 406 -16.14 -16.69 1.99
C ILE A 406 -16.31 -18.18 2.24
N LYS A 407 -15.60 -19.03 1.48
CA LYS A 407 -15.63 -20.49 1.63
C LYS A 407 -15.19 -20.90 3.04
N ILE A 408 -14.04 -20.39 3.48
CA ILE A 408 -13.46 -20.74 4.78
C ILE A 408 -14.32 -20.20 5.92
N ALA A 409 -14.77 -18.94 5.85
CA ALA A 409 -15.61 -18.35 6.88
C ALA A 409 -16.90 -19.15 7.07
N TYR A 410 -17.54 -19.56 5.97
CA TYR A 410 -18.73 -20.40 6.02
C TYR A 410 -18.46 -21.78 6.62
N ARG A 411 -17.39 -22.46 6.19
CA ARG A 411 -17.01 -23.77 6.74
C ARG A 411 -16.67 -23.70 8.24
N ALA A 412 -15.95 -22.66 8.65
CA ALA A 412 -15.59 -22.43 10.05
C ALA A 412 -16.85 -22.20 10.91
N TYR A 413 -17.82 -21.45 10.40
CA TYR A 413 -19.12 -21.28 11.06
C TYR A 413 -19.86 -22.61 11.20
N LYS A 414 -19.99 -23.38 10.12
CA LYS A 414 -20.67 -24.68 10.13
C LYS A 414 -20.06 -25.63 11.16
N ARG A 415 -18.73 -25.68 11.26
CA ARG A 415 -18.02 -26.53 12.21
C ARG A 415 -18.11 -26.05 13.67
N MET A 416 -18.30 -24.74 13.88
CA MET A 416 -18.54 -24.19 15.22
C MET A 416 -19.95 -24.53 15.74
N GLU A 417 -20.92 -24.73 14.83
CA GLU A 417 -22.28 -25.16 15.20
C GLU A 417 -22.42 -26.67 15.49
N GLU A 418 -21.54 -27.49 14.91
CA GLU A 418 -21.41 -28.93 15.18
C GLU A 418 -20.77 -29.18 16.54
#